data_AF-A0A962FE84-F1
#
_entry.id   AF-A0A962FE84-F1
#
_cell.length_a   1.000
_cell.length_b   1.000
_cell.length_c   1.000
_cell.angle_alpha   90.00
_cell.angle_beta   90.00
_cell.angle_gamma   90.00
#
_symmetry.space_group_name_H-M   'P 1'
#
loop_
_entity.id
_entity.type
_entity.pdbx_description
1 polymer ?
#
loop_
_entity_poly.entity_id
_entity_poly.type
_entity_poly.pdbx_seq_one_letter_code
_entity_poly.pdbx_strand_id
1 'polypeptide(L)'
;MPRCKNRALAPVLSLALLTGASFWSAADAAQIVIINNNGAGVGFNDTTAAAPVGGNTGTTVGAQRLIAFQFAADHWGQRVASSVPIRVGAQFSALSCTQTSAVLGSAGPNTVFRNFAGAPRANTWYVSAEANALSGSDQDVAGDDITANFNSNIGQPGCLQSLGWYYGLDGNNPAGTIDFVAVLIHEMGHGLGFLSLVNLSSGAKFNGFDDTYMVNLENHGAAPSDFPSMSDAQRAAAQIATGNLHWTGANVQAAASFLTAGAVGTHVRMFAPNPVQSGSSVSHWDTVATPDQIMEPSYTTAIHMPNLERPLFRDLGWKMNQPRLDFDGESKSGILWRHTTTGDTIISLLKGPGIQAAPSIASSTLVTTVPTSWSIATSGDFNGDGKADILWRNNSTGDAVSFLMNGTSITTSQLLGTIPTVYAVAGAGDFNGDGRSDILWRNTSTGDTIISTLAGSPTSVSIASSTLVTTIPTTWTVGGIGDFNGDGKADIVWRNTTTGDVVVFLMNGTTIASSVLVGNVPLAWTLAGTGDFNGDGKADLLWRNGTSGDVAVSFMNGAAIASTAIIGNIPTTWSVAEVGHFSNDGKAGILWRDAAGNNVASLTNGSVITSSTWLGNVPAVYAAQGASGN
;
A
#
# COMPACT_ATOMS: atom_id res chain seq x y z
N MET A 1 -41.73 22.49 -63.06
CA MET A 1 -41.45 22.08 -61.68
C MET A 1 -41.77 23.24 -60.73
N PRO A 2 -42.90 23.22 -60.02
CA PRO A 2 -43.16 24.10 -58.89
C PRO A 2 -43.18 23.36 -57.54
N ARG A 3 -43.03 24.17 -56.49
CA ARG A 3 -42.95 23.91 -55.05
C ARG A 3 -44.24 23.35 -54.41
N CYS A 4 -44.09 22.62 -53.29
CA CYS A 4 -44.86 22.71 -52.03
C CYS A 4 -44.31 21.66 -51.03
N LYS A 5 -43.68 22.02 -49.90
CA LYS A 5 -44.21 22.43 -48.57
C LYS A 5 -44.89 21.31 -47.75
N ASN A 6 -44.28 20.85 -46.65
CA ASN A 6 -44.63 21.16 -45.24
C ASN A 6 -43.97 20.18 -44.24
N ARG A 7 -43.17 20.71 -43.29
CA ARG A 7 -43.36 20.73 -41.81
C ARG A 7 -42.97 19.41 -41.10
N ALA A 8 -42.19 19.40 -40.02
CA ALA A 8 -42.44 20.18 -38.82
C ALA A 8 -41.24 20.28 -37.83
N LEU A 9 -41.17 21.43 -37.16
CA LEU A 9 -40.83 21.69 -35.75
C LEU A 9 -39.38 21.45 -35.22
N ALA A 10 -38.68 22.56 -35.01
CA ALA A 10 -37.93 22.84 -33.77
C ALA A 10 -38.78 23.82 -32.94
N PRO A 11 -38.74 23.80 -31.58
CA PRO A 11 -37.76 24.66 -30.89
C PRO A 11 -37.26 24.21 -29.49
N VAL A 12 -36.01 24.59 -29.19
CA VAL A 12 -35.45 25.19 -27.95
C VAL A 12 -36.09 24.91 -26.57
N LEU A 13 -35.29 24.40 -25.63
CA LEU A 13 -35.31 24.72 -24.19
C LEU A 13 -33.92 24.38 -23.60
N SER A 14 -33.01 25.32 -23.39
CA SER A 14 -32.83 26.27 -22.28
C SER A 14 -31.76 25.83 -21.27
N LEU A 15 -31.00 26.85 -20.90
CA LEU A 15 -29.81 26.95 -20.06
C LEU A 15 -30.03 26.61 -18.57
N ALA A 16 -28.92 26.30 -17.90
CA ALA A 16 -28.65 26.22 -16.44
C ALA A 16 -28.98 24.87 -15.78
N LEU A 17 -28.13 24.28 -14.94
CA LEU A 17 -27.13 24.85 -14.05
C LEU A 17 -25.72 24.25 -14.26
N LEU A 18 -24.69 25.12 -14.24
CA LEU A 18 -23.44 24.74 -13.57
C LEU A 18 -23.78 24.51 -12.10
N THR A 19 -23.96 23.26 -11.70
CA THR A 19 -23.58 22.87 -10.35
C THR A 19 -22.13 22.46 -10.45
N GLY A 20 -21.24 23.23 -9.81
CA GLY A 20 -19.88 22.79 -9.59
C GLY A 20 -19.94 21.44 -8.92
N ALA A 21 -19.70 20.38 -9.69
CA ALA A 21 -19.21 19.15 -9.15
C ALA A 21 -17.85 19.52 -8.57
N SER A 22 -17.80 19.65 -7.24
CA SER A 22 -16.55 19.51 -6.53
C SER A 22 -15.96 18.18 -7.02
N PHE A 23 -14.91 18.27 -7.84
CA PHE A 23 -14.09 17.15 -8.19
C PHE A 23 -13.40 16.73 -6.90
N TRP A 24 -13.99 15.77 -6.19
CA TRP A 24 -13.24 15.04 -5.18
C TRP A 24 -12.33 14.09 -5.95
N SER A 25 -11.05 14.41 -6.00
CA SER A 25 -10.00 13.54 -6.51
C SER A 25 -9.80 12.39 -5.51
N ALA A 26 -10.42 11.27 -5.83
CA ALA A 26 -10.10 9.91 -5.37
C ALA A 26 -8.61 9.72 -5.05
N ALA A 27 -8.24 9.29 -3.84
CA ALA A 27 -6.84 9.14 -3.40
C ALA A 27 -6.13 7.98 -4.13
N ASP A 28 -5.04 8.34 -4.82
CA ASP A 28 -4.23 7.45 -5.66
C ASP A 28 -3.12 6.77 -4.84
N ALA A 29 -2.33 5.83 -5.37
CA ALA A 29 -1.02 5.52 -4.78
C ALA A 29 -0.19 6.80 -4.84
N ALA A 30 0.38 7.24 -3.71
CA ALA A 30 0.96 8.57 -3.68
C ALA A 30 2.15 8.67 -4.64
N GLN A 31 2.04 9.53 -5.65
CA GLN A 31 3.17 9.85 -6.50
C GLN A 31 4.13 10.74 -5.70
N ILE A 32 5.31 10.21 -5.35
CA ILE A 32 6.35 11.01 -4.71
C ILE A 32 7.32 11.55 -5.77
N VAL A 33 7.36 12.87 -5.90
CA VAL A 33 8.15 13.60 -6.90
C VAL A 33 9.38 14.21 -6.24
N ILE A 34 10.56 13.77 -6.66
CA ILE A 34 11.84 14.29 -6.15
C ILE A 34 12.19 15.58 -6.89
N ILE A 35 12.38 16.66 -6.14
CA ILE A 35 12.83 17.96 -6.62
C ILE A 35 14.30 18.12 -6.26
N ASN A 36 15.18 17.91 -7.25
CA ASN A 36 16.62 17.96 -7.07
C ASN A 36 17.13 19.41 -6.95
N ASN A 37 17.51 19.81 -5.74
CA ASN A 37 17.97 21.15 -5.40
C ASN A 37 19.50 21.30 -5.46
N ASN A 38 20.25 20.26 -5.84
CA ASN A 38 21.69 20.37 -5.95
C ASN A 38 22.13 21.15 -7.20
N GLY A 39 23.22 21.92 -7.08
CA GLY A 39 23.92 22.50 -8.23
C GLY A 39 24.66 21.45 -9.06
N ALA A 40 25.20 21.86 -10.22
CA ALA A 40 25.98 20.97 -11.10
C ALA A 40 27.20 20.38 -10.37
N GLY A 41 27.44 19.08 -10.51
CA GLY A 41 28.59 18.39 -9.91
C GLY A 41 28.46 18.09 -8.41
N VAL A 42 27.33 18.42 -7.77
CA VAL A 42 27.11 18.23 -6.34
C VAL A 42 26.00 17.20 -6.11
N GLY A 43 26.17 16.33 -5.11
CA GLY A 43 25.07 15.48 -4.62
C GLY A 43 24.47 14.58 -5.68
N PHE A 44 23.19 14.79 -6.01
CA PHE A 44 22.48 14.09 -7.07
C PHE A 44 23.01 14.40 -8.48
N ASN A 45 23.71 15.51 -8.66
CA ASN A 45 24.31 15.93 -9.94
C ASN A 45 25.82 15.64 -10.01
N ASP A 46 26.36 14.84 -9.09
CA ASP A 46 27.76 14.43 -9.07
C ASP A 46 28.07 13.52 -10.28
N THR A 47 29.01 13.96 -11.12
CA THR A 47 29.38 13.28 -12.37
C THR A 47 30.53 12.28 -12.22
N THR A 48 31.04 12.10 -10.99
CA THR A 48 32.10 11.13 -10.70
C THR A 48 31.66 9.74 -11.15
N ALA A 49 32.46 9.10 -12.01
CA ALA A 49 32.14 7.79 -12.55
C ALA A 49 32.04 6.73 -11.43
N ALA A 50 31.00 5.90 -11.49
CA ALA A 50 30.75 4.82 -10.55
C ALA A 50 30.28 3.58 -11.32
N ALA A 51 30.73 2.38 -10.92
CA ALA A 51 30.22 1.14 -11.48
C ALA A 51 28.84 0.83 -10.86
N PRO A 52 27.86 0.32 -11.64
CA PRO A 52 26.59 -0.20 -11.12
C PRO A 52 26.79 -1.14 -9.94
N VAL A 53 25.91 -1.07 -8.94
CA VAL A 53 26.05 -1.80 -7.67
C VAL A 53 24.68 -2.18 -7.09
N GLY A 54 24.53 -3.42 -6.60
CA GLY A 54 23.34 -3.85 -5.86
C GLY A 54 22.00 -3.62 -6.59
N GLY A 55 21.95 -3.78 -7.92
CA GLY A 55 20.76 -3.49 -8.73
C GLY A 55 20.63 -2.04 -9.19
N ASN A 56 21.42 -1.11 -8.64
CA ASN A 56 21.47 0.27 -9.10
C ASN A 56 22.25 0.39 -10.41
N THR A 57 21.58 0.82 -11.48
CA THR A 57 22.14 0.92 -12.83
C THR A 57 22.92 2.21 -13.10
N GLY A 58 22.97 3.14 -12.15
CA GLY A 58 23.66 4.42 -12.29
C GLY A 58 25.16 4.25 -12.57
N THR A 59 25.66 5.03 -13.53
CA THR A 59 27.08 5.04 -13.95
C THR A 59 27.89 6.20 -13.39
N THR A 60 27.25 7.06 -12.59
CA THR A 60 27.88 8.13 -11.82
C THR A 60 27.35 8.11 -10.39
N VAL A 61 28.10 8.68 -9.45
CA VAL A 61 27.66 8.78 -8.04
C VAL A 61 26.32 9.52 -7.92
N GLY A 62 26.14 10.62 -8.66
CA GLY A 62 24.90 11.38 -8.66
C GLY A 62 23.72 10.57 -9.20
N ALA A 63 23.92 9.86 -10.31
CA ALA A 63 22.89 8.98 -10.87
C ALA A 63 22.51 7.86 -9.90
N GLN A 64 23.49 7.23 -9.22
CA GLN A 64 23.19 6.20 -8.23
C GLN A 64 22.39 6.74 -7.04
N ARG A 65 22.76 7.93 -6.51
CA ARG A 65 22.00 8.59 -5.44
C ARG A 65 20.55 8.85 -5.84
N LEU A 66 20.32 9.37 -7.05
CA LEU A 66 18.97 9.69 -7.53
C LEU A 66 18.13 8.43 -7.74
N ILE A 67 18.72 7.36 -8.29
CA ILE A 67 18.05 6.06 -8.43
C ILE A 67 17.67 5.48 -7.06
N ALA A 68 18.59 5.54 -6.07
CA ALA A 68 18.31 5.09 -4.71
C ALA A 68 17.21 5.92 -4.04
N PHE A 69 17.20 7.25 -4.26
CA PHE A 69 16.12 8.11 -3.78
C PHE A 69 14.79 7.71 -4.39
N GLN A 70 14.71 7.59 -5.72
CA GLN A 70 13.46 7.18 -6.36
C GLN A 70 12.98 5.83 -5.85
N PHE A 71 13.89 4.88 -5.63
CA PHE A 71 13.55 3.58 -5.05
C PHE A 71 12.91 3.71 -3.65
N ALA A 72 13.50 4.52 -2.77
CA ALA A 72 12.91 4.80 -1.45
C ALA A 72 11.57 5.56 -1.54
N ALA A 73 11.44 6.46 -2.50
CA ALA A 73 10.22 7.22 -2.74
C ALA A 73 9.08 6.31 -3.22
N ASP A 74 9.38 5.36 -4.10
CA ASP A 74 8.41 4.38 -4.59
C ASP A 74 7.98 3.42 -3.46
N HIS A 75 8.88 3.09 -2.52
CA HIS A 75 8.53 2.32 -1.32
C HIS A 75 7.43 3.01 -0.49
N TRP A 76 7.53 4.33 -0.28
CA TRP A 76 6.48 5.08 0.41
C TRP A 76 5.23 5.29 -0.46
N GLY A 77 5.41 5.65 -1.72
CA GLY A 77 4.30 5.92 -2.65
C GLY A 77 3.39 4.71 -2.87
N GLN A 78 3.94 3.50 -2.80
CA GLN A 78 3.17 2.26 -2.83
C GLN A 78 2.41 1.96 -1.54
N ARG A 79 2.72 2.62 -0.43
CA ARG A 79 2.13 2.31 0.87
C ARG A 79 1.08 3.32 1.28
N VAL A 80 1.29 4.61 1.02
CA VAL A 80 0.34 5.67 1.35
C VAL A 80 -0.46 6.10 0.12
N ALA A 81 -1.72 6.48 0.34
CA ALA A 81 -2.60 6.95 -0.71
C ALA A 81 -2.72 8.49 -0.71
N SER A 82 -2.56 9.11 -1.87
CA SER A 82 -2.76 10.54 -2.12
C SER A 82 -3.05 10.79 -3.60
N SER A 83 -4.12 11.54 -3.90
CA SER A 83 -4.41 12.05 -5.25
C SER A 83 -3.63 13.32 -5.62
N VAL A 84 -2.87 13.83 -4.66
CA VAL A 84 -1.99 14.99 -4.82
C VAL A 84 -0.55 14.48 -4.78
N PRO A 85 0.28 14.76 -5.80
CA PRO A 85 1.68 14.36 -5.77
C PRO A 85 2.40 14.95 -4.55
N ILE A 86 3.16 14.11 -3.85
CA ILE A 86 3.99 14.52 -2.71
C ILE A 86 5.34 15.00 -3.25
N ARG A 87 5.64 16.29 -3.10
CA ARG A 87 6.86 16.91 -3.61
C ARG A 87 7.95 16.94 -2.54
N VAL A 88 9.11 16.38 -2.86
CA VAL A 88 10.25 16.29 -1.93
C VAL A 88 11.43 17.10 -2.46
N GLY A 89 11.60 18.30 -1.92
CA GLY A 89 12.77 19.15 -2.13
C GLY A 89 14.01 18.54 -1.50
N ALA A 90 14.91 17.99 -2.33
CA ALA A 90 16.02 17.17 -1.87
C ALA A 90 17.38 17.72 -2.29
N GLN A 91 18.36 17.66 -1.39
CA GLN A 91 19.75 17.97 -1.70
C GLN A 91 20.75 17.16 -0.87
N PHE A 92 21.99 17.10 -1.33
CA PHE A 92 23.15 16.84 -0.47
C PHE A 92 23.84 18.13 -0.05
N SER A 93 24.16 18.27 1.22
CA SER A 93 25.07 19.28 1.75
C SER A 93 25.92 18.73 2.90
N ALA A 94 26.94 19.47 3.32
CA ALA A 94 27.68 19.11 4.52
C ALA A 94 26.74 19.20 5.74
N LEU A 95 26.65 18.12 6.51
CA LEU A 95 25.96 18.10 7.81
C LEU A 95 26.96 17.83 8.93
N SER A 96 26.54 18.08 10.18
CA SER A 96 27.35 17.89 11.38
C SER A 96 27.95 16.50 11.44
N CYS A 97 29.26 16.44 11.67
CA CYS A 97 30.00 15.20 11.60
C CYS A 97 31.32 15.26 12.38
N THR A 98 31.77 14.09 12.82
CA THR A 98 33.05 13.82 13.45
C THR A 98 33.64 12.55 12.86
N GLN A 99 34.83 12.17 13.31
CA GLN A 99 35.49 10.94 12.86
C GLN A 99 34.64 9.67 13.09
N THR A 100 33.77 9.66 14.11
CA THR A 100 33.03 8.47 14.56
C THR A 100 31.51 8.66 14.66
N SER A 101 30.96 9.82 14.29
CA SER A 101 29.52 10.10 14.34
C SER A 101 29.14 11.15 13.30
N ALA A 102 27.95 11.04 12.71
CA ALA A 102 27.42 12.00 11.75
C ALA A 102 25.90 12.09 11.84
N VAL A 103 25.36 13.25 11.48
CA VAL A 103 23.99 13.34 10.96
C VAL A 103 24.03 12.78 9.54
N LEU A 104 23.27 11.72 9.28
CA LEU A 104 23.25 11.03 7.98
C LEU A 104 22.32 11.75 7.00
N GLY A 105 21.14 12.11 7.47
CA GLY A 105 20.17 12.93 6.78
C GLY A 105 19.33 13.76 7.74
N SER A 106 18.44 14.54 7.17
CA SER A 106 17.33 15.19 7.88
C SER A 106 16.24 15.45 6.86
N ALA A 107 15.01 15.07 7.18
CA ALA A 107 13.85 15.57 6.45
C ALA A 107 12.68 15.90 7.37
N GLY A 108 11.76 16.69 6.85
CA GLY A 108 10.57 17.11 7.56
C GLY A 108 9.63 17.91 6.64
N PRO A 109 8.40 18.15 7.09
CA PRO A 109 7.44 18.93 6.34
C PRO A 109 7.86 20.39 6.30
N ASN A 110 7.70 21.04 5.14
CA ASN A 110 7.94 22.47 5.01
C ASN A 110 6.84 23.30 5.68
N THR A 111 5.61 22.78 5.67
CA THR A 111 4.42 23.47 6.19
C THR A 111 3.49 22.48 6.89
N VAL A 112 2.60 23.01 7.73
CA VAL A 112 1.57 22.25 8.42
C VAL A 112 0.23 22.97 8.29
N PHE A 113 -0.85 22.21 8.15
CA PHE A 113 -2.19 22.71 7.93
C PHE A 113 -3.15 22.20 8.99
N ARG A 114 -4.22 22.95 9.22
CA ARG A 114 -5.27 22.61 10.18
C ARG A 114 -6.58 23.19 9.72
N ASN A 115 -7.69 22.51 10.05
CA ASN A 115 -9.05 22.96 9.74
C ASN A 115 -9.30 23.17 8.23
N PHE A 116 -8.58 22.42 7.38
CA PHE A 116 -8.88 22.34 5.95
C PHE A 116 -10.11 21.47 5.72
N ALA A 117 -10.72 21.58 4.53
CA ALA A 117 -11.88 20.77 4.18
C ALA A 117 -11.49 19.28 4.10
N GLY A 118 -12.19 18.42 4.86
CA GLY A 118 -11.87 16.99 4.93
C GLY A 118 -10.92 16.60 6.07
N ALA A 119 -10.44 17.56 6.87
CA ALA A 119 -9.60 17.26 8.04
C ALA A 119 -10.32 16.31 9.03
N PRO A 120 -9.74 15.14 9.36
CA PRO A 120 -10.37 14.16 10.25
C PRO A 120 -10.63 14.68 11.67
N ARG A 121 -9.76 15.56 12.18
CA ARG A 121 -9.83 16.14 13.51
C ARG A 121 -9.83 17.67 13.42
N ALA A 122 -10.83 18.28 14.05
CA ALA A 122 -10.86 19.73 14.20
C ALA A 122 -9.76 20.17 15.16
N ASN A 123 -9.17 21.34 14.90
CA ASN A 123 -8.15 21.96 15.73
C ASN A 123 -6.88 21.10 15.92
N THR A 124 -6.52 20.29 14.93
CA THR A 124 -5.30 19.47 14.90
C THR A 124 -4.43 19.81 13.68
N TRP A 125 -3.11 19.91 13.88
CA TRP A 125 -2.13 20.10 12.82
C TRP A 125 -1.82 18.80 12.09
N TYR A 126 -1.78 18.89 10.77
CA TYR A 126 -1.41 17.85 9.82
C TYR A 126 -0.19 18.34 9.04
N VAL A 127 0.73 17.44 8.72
CA VAL A 127 1.84 17.78 7.83
C VAL A 127 1.34 18.04 6.41
N SER A 128 2.06 18.85 5.62
CA SER A 128 1.69 19.24 4.25
C SER A 128 1.22 18.08 3.38
N ALA A 129 2.05 17.05 3.23
CA ALA A 129 1.75 15.88 2.43
C ALA A 129 0.45 15.17 2.88
N GLU A 130 0.26 15.04 4.19
CA GLU A 130 -0.92 14.39 4.78
C GLU A 130 -2.19 15.22 4.56
N ALA A 131 -2.11 16.54 4.75
CA ALA A 131 -3.24 17.46 4.51
C ALA A 131 -3.65 17.49 3.03
N ASN A 132 -2.66 17.46 2.14
CA ASN A 132 -2.86 17.39 0.69
C ASN A 132 -3.58 16.09 0.31
N ALA A 133 -3.11 14.96 0.82
CA ALA A 133 -3.72 13.65 0.61
C ALA A 133 -5.16 13.57 1.12
N LEU A 134 -5.42 14.06 2.34
CA LEU A 134 -6.73 14.00 2.98
C LEU A 134 -7.77 14.94 2.35
N SER A 135 -7.32 16.10 1.85
CA SER A 135 -8.20 17.08 1.20
C SER A 135 -8.42 16.80 -0.29
N GLY A 136 -7.55 16.00 -0.91
CA GLY A 136 -7.48 15.81 -2.36
C GLY A 136 -7.00 17.06 -3.11
N SER A 137 -6.43 18.05 -2.44
CA SER A 137 -5.98 19.30 -3.06
C SER A 137 -4.69 19.81 -2.43
N ASP A 138 -3.79 20.32 -3.27
CA ASP A 138 -2.55 20.94 -2.81
C ASP A 138 -2.83 22.27 -2.10
N GLN A 139 -2.57 22.30 -0.79
CA GLN A 139 -2.79 23.46 0.08
C GLN A 139 -1.69 24.53 -0.09
N ASP A 140 -0.53 24.20 -0.69
CA ASP A 140 0.57 25.13 -0.98
C ASP A 140 1.20 24.84 -2.35
N VAL A 141 0.49 25.25 -3.39
CA VAL A 141 0.85 25.05 -4.81
C VAL A 141 2.22 25.59 -5.24
N ALA A 142 2.86 26.42 -4.41
CA ALA A 142 4.16 27.02 -4.71
C ALA A 142 5.31 26.32 -3.98
N GLY A 143 5.02 25.56 -2.92
CA GLY A 143 5.98 24.88 -2.08
C GLY A 143 6.22 23.43 -2.49
N ASP A 144 7.33 22.87 -2.02
CA ASP A 144 7.47 21.42 -1.92
C ASP A 144 6.90 20.99 -0.55
N ASP A 145 6.28 19.81 -0.46
CA ASP A 145 5.70 19.34 0.79
C ASP A 145 6.78 19.06 1.85
N ILE A 146 7.86 18.42 1.43
CA ILE A 146 8.93 17.92 2.30
C ILE A 146 10.26 18.55 1.86
N THR A 147 11.08 18.96 2.82
CA THR A 147 12.51 19.22 2.57
C THR A 147 13.34 18.07 3.13
N ALA A 148 14.28 17.58 2.34
CA ALA A 148 15.22 16.52 2.69
C ALA A 148 16.66 16.92 2.38
N ASN A 149 17.58 16.60 3.29
CA ASN A 149 18.99 16.89 3.14
C ASN A 149 19.86 15.73 3.61
N PHE A 150 20.89 15.38 2.85
CA PHE A 150 21.76 14.24 3.11
C PHE A 150 23.23 14.65 3.18
N ASN A 151 23.98 14.00 4.06
CA ASN A 151 25.34 14.42 4.36
C ASN A 151 26.31 14.09 3.21
N SER A 152 26.87 15.14 2.61
CA SER A 152 27.86 15.02 1.52
C SER A 152 29.23 14.55 1.98
N ASN A 153 29.53 14.63 3.29
CA ASN A 153 30.87 14.40 3.83
C ASN A 153 31.11 12.98 4.35
N ILE A 154 30.11 12.11 4.34
CA ILE A 154 30.27 10.72 4.82
C ILE A 154 31.40 10.02 4.07
N GLY A 155 32.34 9.45 4.83
CA GLY A 155 33.53 8.78 4.32
C GLY A 155 34.68 9.70 3.94
N GLN A 156 34.51 11.02 4.07
CA GLN A 156 35.61 11.97 3.91
C GLN A 156 36.45 12.08 5.19
N PRO A 157 37.72 12.54 5.12
CA PRO A 157 38.54 12.75 6.30
C PRO A 157 37.83 13.59 7.37
N GLY A 158 37.77 13.07 8.59
CA GLY A 158 37.09 13.74 9.71
C GLY A 158 35.55 13.58 9.75
N CYS A 159 34.94 12.85 8.81
CA CYS A 159 33.50 12.59 8.83
C CYS A 159 33.17 11.12 8.51
N LEU A 160 32.94 10.31 9.55
CA LEU A 160 32.75 8.87 9.45
C LEU A 160 33.73 8.23 8.45
N GLN A 161 35.01 8.61 8.54
CA GLN A 161 36.02 8.35 7.52
C GLN A 161 36.32 6.86 7.26
N SER A 162 35.87 5.97 8.15
CA SER A 162 35.97 4.52 8.00
C SER A 162 34.73 3.89 7.37
N LEU A 163 33.70 4.69 7.07
CA LEU A 163 32.46 4.28 6.44
C LEU A 163 32.29 4.97 5.09
N GLY A 164 31.34 4.50 4.30
CA GLY A 164 30.91 5.16 3.07
C GLY A 164 29.45 4.87 2.77
N TRP A 165 28.87 5.62 1.85
CA TRP A 165 27.53 5.31 1.36
C TRP A 165 27.54 4.07 0.47
N TYR A 166 26.57 3.19 0.65
CA TYR A 166 26.18 2.16 -0.29
C TYR A 166 24.89 2.58 -0.99
N TYR A 167 24.95 2.69 -2.32
CA TYR A 167 23.81 3.12 -3.15
C TYR A 167 23.10 1.95 -3.86
N GLY A 168 23.41 0.70 -3.49
CA GLY A 168 22.66 -0.45 -3.98
C GLY A 168 21.22 -0.44 -3.46
N LEU A 169 20.33 -1.16 -4.16
CA LEU A 169 18.89 -1.21 -3.88
C LEU A 169 18.48 -2.50 -3.16
N ASP A 170 19.44 -3.36 -2.84
CA ASP A 170 19.22 -4.76 -2.46
C ASP A 170 19.36 -5.03 -0.96
N GLY A 171 19.68 -4.01 -0.16
CA GLY A 171 19.90 -4.13 1.29
C GLY A 171 21.12 -4.98 1.66
N ASN A 172 21.96 -5.37 0.70
CA ASN A 172 23.16 -6.20 0.91
C ASN A 172 24.42 -5.34 0.97
N ASN A 173 24.37 -4.25 1.74
CA ASN A 173 25.46 -3.30 1.81
C ASN A 173 26.73 -3.97 2.42
N PRO A 174 27.91 -3.82 1.80
CA PRO A 174 29.15 -4.41 2.33
C PRO A 174 29.52 -3.86 3.72
N ALA A 175 30.25 -4.66 4.50
CA ALA A 175 30.82 -4.18 5.77
C ALA A 175 31.64 -2.89 5.56
N GLY A 176 31.46 -1.91 6.45
CA GLY A 176 32.08 -0.59 6.31
C GLY A 176 31.28 0.38 5.41
N THR A 177 30.02 0.07 5.10
CA THR A 177 29.13 0.99 4.39
C THR A 177 27.81 1.20 5.12
N ILE A 178 27.13 2.30 4.82
CA ILE A 178 25.79 2.65 5.30
C ILE A 178 24.85 2.55 4.11
N ASP A 179 23.76 1.79 4.27
CA ASP A 179 22.75 1.67 3.24
C ASP A 179 21.99 2.99 3.07
N PHE A 180 22.11 3.61 1.89
CA PHE A 180 21.52 4.92 1.64
C PHE A 180 19.99 4.85 1.51
N VAL A 181 19.45 3.74 1.00
CA VAL A 181 18.00 3.55 0.83
C VAL A 181 17.30 3.52 2.19
N ALA A 182 17.86 2.83 3.18
CA ALA A 182 17.33 2.81 4.54
C ALA A 182 17.28 4.23 5.15
N VAL A 183 18.35 5.02 4.98
CA VAL A 183 18.35 6.43 5.44
C VAL A 183 17.29 7.24 4.70
N LEU A 184 17.14 7.07 3.39
CA LEU A 184 16.10 7.76 2.62
C LEU A 184 14.68 7.44 3.11
N ILE A 185 14.36 6.15 3.30
CA ILE A 185 13.05 5.71 3.80
C ILE A 185 12.78 6.31 5.18
N HIS A 186 13.79 6.29 6.07
CA HIS A 186 13.73 6.88 7.40
C HIS A 186 13.41 8.38 7.35
N GLU A 187 14.22 9.16 6.63
CA GLU A 187 14.04 10.61 6.58
C GLU A 187 12.69 10.99 5.95
N MET A 188 12.29 10.31 4.87
CA MET A 188 10.96 10.51 4.28
C MET A 188 9.83 10.21 5.26
N GLY A 189 10.02 9.26 6.18
CA GLY A 189 9.05 8.98 7.25
C GLY A 189 8.75 10.20 8.12
N HIS A 190 9.77 10.99 8.47
CA HIS A 190 9.57 12.26 9.17
C HIS A 190 8.80 13.27 8.32
N GLY A 191 9.14 13.41 7.04
CA GLY A 191 8.43 14.29 6.10
C GLY A 191 6.95 13.94 5.95
N LEU A 192 6.61 12.64 6.02
CA LEU A 192 5.25 12.12 5.94
C LEU A 192 4.46 12.19 7.26
N GLY A 193 5.09 12.62 8.35
CA GLY A 193 4.41 12.90 9.62
C GLY A 193 4.85 12.07 10.81
N PHE A 194 5.91 11.27 10.72
CA PHE A 194 6.53 10.63 11.89
C PHE A 194 7.30 11.67 12.71
N LEU A 195 6.62 12.66 13.27
CA LEU A 195 7.20 13.66 14.18
C LEU A 195 6.11 14.39 14.97
N SER A 196 6.47 14.87 16.15
CA SER A 196 5.65 15.83 16.89
C SER A 196 6.14 17.26 16.67
N LEU A 197 5.19 18.20 16.64
CA LEU A 197 5.49 19.64 16.58
C LEU A 197 5.66 20.25 17.97
N VAL A 198 5.52 19.46 19.04
CA VAL A 198 5.69 19.93 20.41
C VAL A 198 7.13 20.35 20.67
N ASN A 199 7.29 21.50 21.33
CA ASN A 199 8.61 22.02 21.65
C ASN A 199 9.31 21.11 22.67
N LEU A 200 10.44 20.51 22.27
CA LEU A 200 11.16 19.53 23.10
C LEU A 200 11.64 20.07 24.46
N SER A 201 11.91 21.38 24.58
CA SER A 201 12.39 21.96 25.85
C SER A 201 11.28 22.38 26.79
N SER A 202 10.20 22.97 26.26
CA SER A 202 9.12 23.57 27.07
C SER A 202 7.90 22.67 27.19
N GLY A 203 7.75 21.69 26.29
CA GLY A 203 6.53 20.90 26.13
C GLY A 203 5.34 21.68 25.56
N ALA A 204 5.56 22.92 25.09
CA ALA A 204 4.52 23.75 24.50
C ALA A 204 4.09 23.19 23.13
N LYS A 205 2.77 23.13 22.92
CA LYS A 205 2.18 22.75 21.63
C LYS A 205 2.47 23.81 20.57
N PHE A 206 2.68 23.39 19.31
CA PHE A 206 2.89 24.33 18.22
C PHE A 206 1.66 25.22 18.00
N ASN A 207 1.83 26.53 18.21
CA ASN A 207 0.75 27.52 18.20
C ASN A 207 -0.46 27.15 19.09
N GLY A 208 -0.26 26.35 20.14
CA GLY A 208 -1.29 25.99 21.12
C GLY A 208 -2.26 24.87 20.71
N PHE A 209 -2.00 24.17 19.61
CA PHE A 209 -2.89 23.11 19.10
C PHE A 209 -2.20 21.76 19.00
N ASP A 210 -2.98 20.69 19.07
CA ASP A 210 -2.47 19.33 18.91
C ASP A 210 -1.97 19.09 17.48
N ASP A 211 -1.06 18.14 17.30
CA ASP A 211 -0.67 17.57 16.02
C ASP A 211 -1.10 16.10 15.89
N THR A 212 -1.21 15.57 14.67
CA THR A 212 -1.67 14.19 14.40
C THR A 212 -0.82 13.12 15.06
N TYR A 213 0.45 13.42 15.35
CA TYR A 213 1.36 12.48 15.99
C TYR A 213 1.14 12.45 17.51
N MET A 214 1.11 13.62 18.16
CA MET A 214 1.05 13.71 19.62
C MET A 214 -0.25 13.19 20.22
N VAL A 215 -1.34 13.12 19.44
CA VAL A 215 -2.62 12.56 19.91
C VAL A 215 -2.56 11.06 20.16
N ASN A 216 -1.50 10.40 19.70
CA ASN A 216 -1.25 8.97 19.91
C ASN A 216 -0.14 8.71 20.93
N LEU A 217 0.32 9.73 21.68
CA LEU A 217 1.35 9.58 22.69
C LEU A 217 0.76 9.53 24.11
N GLU A 218 1.42 8.77 24.98
CA GLU A 218 1.20 8.81 26.43
C GLU A 218 2.52 8.84 27.20
N ASN A 219 2.48 9.34 28.44
CA ASN A 219 3.49 9.05 29.45
C ASN A 219 2.92 8.01 30.42
N HIS A 220 3.44 6.80 30.30
CA HIS A 220 2.94 5.63 31.01
C HIS A 220 3.02 5.81 32.54
N GLY A 221 1.89 5.58 33.21
CA GLY A 221 1.76 5.72 34.66
C GLY A 221 1.63 7.16 35.18
N ALA A 222 1.61 8.17 34.29
CA ALA A 222 1.34 9.57 34.68
C ALA A 222 -0.16 9.88 34.82
N ALA A 223 -0.49 11.03 35.42
CA ALA A 223 -1.86 11.54 35.53
C ALA A 223 -1.92 13.05 35.19
N PRO A 224 -2.58 13.47 34.10
CA PRO A 224 -3.08 12.62 33.01
C PRO A 224 -1.94 11.85 32.32
N SER A 225 -2.24 10.69 31.74
CA SER A 225 -1.27 9.90 30.98
C SER A 225 -1.23 10.30 29.52
N ASP A 226 -2.33 10.75 28.94
CA ASP A 226 -2.39 11.14 27.53
C ASP A 226 -1.66 12.47 27.29
N PHE A 227 -0.79 12.47 26.29
CA PHE A 227 0.08 13.60 25.98
C PHE A 227 -0.69 14.90 25.60
N PRO A 228 -1.86 14.84 24.93
CA PRO A 228 -2.69 16.02 24.66
C PRO A 228 -3.23 16.73 25.90
N SER A 229 -3.66 16.01 26.93
CA SER A 229 -4.26 16.60 28.15
C SER A 229 -3.24 17.09 29.18
N MET A 230 -1.96 16.75 29.01
CA MET A 230 -0.89 17.24 29.87
C MET A 230 -0.75 18.77 29.80
N SER A 231 -0.23 19.36 30.88
CA SER A 231 0.35 20.71 30.83
C SER A 231 1.67 20.72 30.06
N ASP A 232 2.15 21.89 29.66
CA ASP A 232 3.44 22.03 28.97
C ASP A 232 4.59 21.44 29.81
N ALA A 233 4.61 21.71 31.12
CA ALA A 233 5.61 21.14 32.02
C ALA A 233 5.54 19.60 32.12
N GLN A 234 4.34 19.02 32.09
CA GLN A 234 4.16 17.57 32.09
C GLN A 234 4.62 16.95 30.77
N ARG A 235 4.32 17.59 29.62
CA ARG A 235 4.87 17.16 28.32
C ARG A 235 6.38 17.25 28.32
N ALA A 236 6.98 18.35 28.78
CA ALA A 236 8.43 18.48 28.87
C ALA A 236 9.07 17.34 29.68
N ALA A 237 8.45 16.94 30.79
CA ALA A 237 8.89 15.80 31.58
C ALA A 237 8.70 14.45 30.86
N ALA A 238 7.61 14.27 30.10
CA ALA A 238 7.35 13.08 29.31
C ALA A 238 8.37 12.88 28.17
N GLN A 239 8.85 13.97 27.54
CA GLN A 239 9.83 13.92 26.43
C GLN A 239 11.22 13.43 26.84
N ILE A 240 11.48 13.32 28.15
CA ILE A 240 12.70 12.75 28.75
C ILE A 240 12.41 11.54 29.65
N ALA A 241 11.19 10.98 29.58
CA ALA A 241 10.76 9.86 30.40
C ALA A 241 11.15 8.54 29.72
N THR A 242 12.45 8.22 29.75
CA THR A 242 13.01 7.01 29.14
C THR A 242 12.25 5.75 29.55
N GLY A 243 11.74 5.01 28.56
CA GLY A 243 10.95 3.81 28.78
C GLY A 243 9.47 4.02 29.15
N ASN A 244 9.02 5.27 29.37
CA ASN A 244 7.64 5.60 29.75
C ASN A 244 6.89 6.44 28.70
N LEU A 245 7.57 7.13 27.78
CA LEU A 245 6.87 7.72 26.65
C LEU A 245 6.47 6.60 25.67
N HIS A 246 5.18 6.36 25.46
CA HIS A 246 4.69 5.29 24.59
C HIS A 246 3.76 5.82 23.50
N TRP A 247 3.67 5.08 22.40
CA TRP A 247 2.64 5.19 21.37
C TRP A 247 1.44 4.31 21.73
N THR A 248 0.24 4.87 21.57
CA THR A 248 -1.04 4.27 21.94
C THR A 248 -2.07 4.33 20.82
N GLY A 249 -1.68 4.65 19.59
CA GLY A 249 -2.56 4.57 18.44
C GLY A 249 -3.07 3.13 18.22
N ALA A 250 -4.35 2.98 17.88
CA ALA A 250 -5.04 1.69 17.88
C ALA A 250 -4.43 0.70 16.87
N ASN A 251 -3.93 1.20 15.75
CA ASN A 251 -3.36 0.38 14.69
C ASN A 251 -1.98 -0.16 15.08
N VAL A 252 -1.13 0.69 15.66
CA VAL A 252 0.15 0.23 16.21
C VAL A 252 -0.08 -0.71 17.39
N GLN A 253 -1.02 -0.42 18.28
CA GLN A 253 -1.36 -1.31 19.40
C GLN A 253 -1.79 -2.68 18.93
N ALA A 254 -2.59 -2.75 17.86
CA ALA A 254 -2.92 -4.01 17.24
C ALA A 254 -1.63 -4.70 16.79
N ALA A 255 -0.78 -4.02 16.02
CA ALA A 255 0.45 -4.57 15.44
C ALA A 255 1.61 -4.84 16.39
N ALA A 256 1.60 -4.30 17.61
CA ALA A 256 2.70 -4.43 18.56
C ALA A 256 3.02 -5.89 18.96
N SER A 257 2.15 -6.85 18.68
CA SER A 257 2.32 -8.25 19.06
C SER A 257 3.49 -8.97 18.38
N PHE A 258 4.00 -8.47 17.24
CA PHE A 258 5.20 -9.05 16.62
C PHE A 258 6.49 -8.63 17.34
N LEU A 259 6.44 -7.57 18.15
CA LEU A 259 7.58 -7.14 18.94
C LEU A 259 7.83 -8.10 20.10
N THR A 260 9.07 -8.54 20.20
CA THR A 260 9.59 -9.34 21.33
C THR A 260 10.14 -8.47 22.46
N ALA A 261 10.44 -7.19 22.18
CA ALA A 261 10.85 -6.18 23.14
C ALA A 261 10.42 -4.78 22.66
N GLY A 262 10.44 -3.80 23.56
CA GLY A 262 10.09 -2.41 23.24
C GLY A 262 8.60 -2.04 23.38
N ALA A 263 7.79 -2.89 24.00
CA ALA A 263 6.39 -2.59 24.33
C ALA A 263 6.06 -2.89 25.81
N VAL A 264 5.04 -2.23 26.35
CA VAL A 264 4.42 -2.53 27.65
C VAL A 264 2.95 -2.82 27.41
N GLY A 265 2.57 -4.10 27.49
CA GLY A 265 1.27 -4.54 26.96
C GLY A 265 1.24 -4.31 25.44
N THR A 266 0.24 -3.56 24.96
CA THR A 266 0.10 -3.16 23.55
C THR A 266 0.74 -1.79 23.25
N HIS A 267 1.22 -1.07 24.26
CA HIS A 267 1.76 0.29 24.08
C HIS A 267 3.26 0.21 23.72
N VAL A 268 3.64 0.82 22.60
CA VAL A 268 5.01 0.71 22.05
C VAL A 268 5.86 1.88 22.56
N ARG A 269 7.09 1.62 23.01
CA ARG A 269 7.96 2.65 23.56
C ARG A 269 8.50 3.60 22.49
N MET A 270 8.50 4.88 22.81
CA MET A 270 9.09 5.96 22.02
C MET A 270 10.41 6.39 22.64
N PHE A 271 11.34 6.80 21.79
CA PHE A 271 12.66 7.26 22.21
C PHE A 271 12.57 8.61 22.95
N ALA A 272 12.65 8.57 24.27
CA ALA A 272 12.59 9.75 25.15
C ALA A 272 13.82 9.79 26.08
N PRO A 273 15.04 10.02 25.55
CA PRO A 273 16.26 10.05 26.36
C PRO A 273 16.29 11.25 27.32
N ASN A 274 17.06 11.13 28.40
CA ASN A 274 17.39 12.23 29.30
C ASN A 274 18.91 12.49 29.29
N PRO A 275 19.39 13.66 28.83
CA PRO A 275 18.61 14.82 28.36
C PRO A 275 18.01 14.59 26.96
N VAL A 276 17.13 15.50 26.55
CA VAL A 276 16.59 15.57 25.17
C VAL A 276 17.73 15.51 24.15
N GLN A 277 17.52 14.73 23.10
CA GLN A 277 18.37 14.70 21.92
C GLN A 277 17.62 15.38 20.77
N SER A 278 18.12 16.55 20.36
CA SER A 278 17.53 17.31 19.26
C SER A 278 17.56 16.49 17.97
N GLY A 279 16.42 16.42 17.28
CA GLY A 279 16.24 15.60 16.08
C GLY A 279 15.85 14.15 16.37
N SER A 280 15.94 13.66 17.61
CA SER A 280 15.67 12.26 17.94
C SER A 280 14.54 12.06 18.94
N SER A 281 14.54 12.82 20.05
CA SER A 281 13.54 12.65 21.11
C SER A 281 12.10 12.72 20.59
N VAL A 282 11.23 11.87 21.13
CA VAL A 282 9.79 11.73 20.84
C VAL A 282 9.47 11.14 19.48
N SER A 283 10.20 11.52 18.44
CA SER A 283 9.89 11.22 17.04
C SER A 283 10.59 9.97 16.52
N HIS A 284 10.88 8.99 17.39
CA HIS A 284 11.51 7.72 17.03
C HIS A 284 10.99 6.58 17.91
N TRP A 285 11.01 5.36 17.40
CA TRP A 285 10.85 4.17 18.23
C TRP A 285 12.02 4.05 19.21
N ASP A 286 11.76 3.52 20.40
CA ASP A 286 12.84 3.23 21.35
C ASP A 286 13.76 2.14 20.80
N THR A 287 15.08 2.31 20.95
CA THR A 287 16.13 1.36 20.56
C THR A 287 16.03 -0.02 21.24
N VAL A 288 15.14 -0.19 22.22
CA VAL A 288 14.83 -1.51 22.80
C VAL A 288 13.78 -2.30 22.00
N ALA A 289 13.20 -1.73 20.95
CA ALA A 289 12.31 -2.45 20.04
C ALA A 289 13.03 -3.65 19.43
N THR A 290 12.37 -4.80 19.38
CA THR A 290 12.94 -5.99 18.72
C THR A 290 11.84 -6.76 18.00
N PRO A 291 11.94 -7.00 16.69
CA PRO A 291 13.06 -6.63 15.80
C PRO A 291 13.23 -5.10 15.66
N ASP A 292 14.41 -4.69 15.21
CA ASP A 292 14.73 -3.27 14.98
C ASP A 292 13.76 -2.64 13.97
N GLN A 293 13.48 -1.36 14.13
CA GLN A 293 12.53 -0.60 13.30
C GLN A 293 13.24 0.46 12.45
N ILE A 294 12.65 0.84 11.31
CA ILE A 294 13.28 1.82 10.41
C ILE A 294 13.32 3.21 11.03
N MET A 295 12.35 3.58 11.89
CA MET A 295 12.32 4.87 12.59
C MET A 295 12.99 4.84 13.97
N GLU A 296 14.12 4.13 14.10
CA GLU A 296 15.02 4.23 15.26
C GLU A 296 15.94 5.45 15.17
N PRO A 297 16.37 6.06 16.30
CA PRO A 297 17.11 7.33 16.30
C PRO A 297 18.53 7.25 15.74
N SER A 298 18.98 6.07 15.33
CA SER A 298 20.30 5.84 14.76
C SER A 298 20.23 4.67 13.79
N TYR A 299 21.02 4.74 12.70
CA TYR A 299 21.11 3.64 11.75
C TYR A 299 21.64 2.37 12.43
N THR A 300 20.81 1.32 12.44
CA THR A 300 21.16 0.00 12.98
C THR A 300 21.55 -0.98 11.88
N THR A 301 20.67 -1.15 10.90
CA THR A 301 20.84 -2.09 9.79
C THR A 301 20.09 -1.63 8.53
N ALA A 302 20.32 -2.32 7.42
CA ALA A 302 19.66 -2.05 6.14
C ALA A 302 18.20 -2.56 6.17
N ILE A 303 17.32 -1.80 6.83
CA ILE A 303 15.88 -2.04 6.84
C ILE A 303 15.26 -1.26 5.68
N HIS A 304 14.64 -1.95 4.73
CA HIS A 304 13.87 -1.30 3.64
C HIS A 304 12.36 -1.39 3.85
N MET A 305 11.95 -2.00 4.96
CA MET A 305 10.59 -2.47 5.19
C MET A 305 10.02 -1.77 6.43
N PRO A 306 9.20 -0.73 6.25
CA PRO A 306 8.52 -0.05 7.35
C PRO A 306 7.40 -0.93 7.95
N ASN A 307 7.69 -1.61 9.07
CA ASN A 307 6.77 -2.55 9.71
C ASN A 307 5.79 -1.85 10.66
N LEU A 308 6.27 -1.16 11.70
CA LEU A 308 5.41 -0.40 12.62
C LEU A 308 4.95 0.94 12.04
N GLU A 309 5.65 1.45 11.03
CA GLU A 309 5.34 2.76 10.46
C GLU A 309 4.08 2.74 9.61
N ARG A 310 3.76 1.60 8.95
CA ARG A 310 2.48 1.43 8.23
C ARG A 310 1.28 1.62 9.17
N PRO A 311 1.13 0.86 10.27
CA PRO A 311 0.04 1.08 11.21
C PRO A 311 0.13 2.46 11.88
N LEU A 312 1.32 3.01 12.13
CA LEU A 312 1.46 4.37 12.66
C LEU A 312 0.87 5.41 11.71
N PHE A 313 1.17 5.34 10.41
CA PHE A 313 0.60 6.29 9.45
C PHE A 313 -0.93 6.18 9.36
N ARG A 314 -1.49 4.98 9.55
CA ARG A 314 -2.94 4.81 9.72
C ARG A 314 -3.46 5.48 11.01
N ASP A 315 -2.70 5.46 12.10
CA ASP A 315 -3.02 6.18 13.34
C ASP A 315 -2.96 7.71 13.18
N LEU A 316 -2.12 8.23 12.28
CA LEU A 316 -2.10 9.66 11.93
C LEU A 316 -3.35 10.07 11.12
N GLY A 317 -3.78 9.17 10.22
CA GLY A 317 -4.94 9.36 9.36
C GLY A 317 -4.67 9.06 7.88
N TRP A 318 -3.45 8.65 7.52
CA TRP A 318 -3.14 8.23 6.15
C TRP A 318 -4.01 7.05 5.73
N LYS A 319 -4.53 7.13 4.51
CA LYS A 319 -5.07 5.98 3.79
C LYS A 319 -3.89 5.16 3.26
N MET A 320 -4.01 3.83 3.31
CA MET A 320 -2.93 2.92 2.93
C MET A 320 -3.32 2.08 1.72
N ASN A 321 -2.41 1.87 0.78
CA ASN A 321 -2.64 0.96 -0.34
C ASN A 321 -2.48 -0.50 0.13
N GLN A 322 -3.27 -1.39 -0.48
CA GLN A 322 -3.36 -2.81 -0.15
C GLN A 322 -2.75 -3.66 -1.27
N PRO A 323 -1.44 -4.00 -1.22
CA PRO A 323 -0.86 -4.88 -2.21
C PRO A 323 -1.45 -6.30 -2.09
N ARG A 324 -1.97 -6.81 -3.21
CA ARG A 324 -2.60 -8.13 -3.27
C ARG A 324 -1.54 -9.24 -3.25
N LEU A 325 -1.77 -10.30 -2.46
CA LEU A 325 -0.87 -11.47 -2.41
C LEU A 325 0.57 -11.18 -2.01
N ASP A 326 0.82 -10.04 -1.37
CA ASP A 326 2.11 -9.69 -0.80
C ASP A 326 2.27 -10.39 0.56
N PHE A 327 2.97 -11.53 0.60
CA PHE A 327 3.07 -12.36 1.80
C PHE A 327 4.15 -11.88 2.79
N ASP A 328 5.14 -11.10 2.36
CA ASP A 328 6.31 -10.67 3.15
C ASP A 328 6.40 -9.15 3.37
N GLY A 329 5.44 -8.38 2.86
CA GLY A 329 5.22 -6.95 3.06
C GLY A 329 6.04 -6.05 2.12
N GLU A 330 6.66 -6.64 1.10
CA GLU A 330 7.64 -5.99 0.21
C GLU A 330 7.00 -5.22 -0.94
N SER A 331 5.67 -5.20 -0.95
CA SER A 331 4.81 -4.59 -1.95
C SER A 331 4.85 -5.29 -3.31
N LYS A 332 5.26 -6.56 -3.35
CA LYS A 332 5.14 -7.41 -4.54
C LYS A 332 4.26 -8.62 -4.24
N SER A 333 3.50 -9.03 -5.24
CA SER A 333 2.68 -10.23 -5.16
C SER A 333 3.57 -11.46 -5.24
N GLY A 334 3.44 -12.36 -4.26
CA GLY A 334 3.89 -13.74 -4.36
C GLY A 334 2.88 -14.59 -5.14
N ILE A 335 3.28 -15.82 -5.51
CA ILE A 335 2.39 -16.77 -6.19
C ILE A 335 1.99 -17.88 -5.23
N LEU A 336 0.69 -18.02 -4.99
CA LEU A 336 0.12 -19.10 -4.19
C LEU A 336 -0.27 -20.28 -5.07
N TRP A 337 0.35 -21.43 -4.84
CA TRP A 337 0.11 -22.67 -5.58
C TRP A 337 -0.63 -23.69 -4.74
N ARG A 338 -1.53 -24.43 -5.38
CA ARG A 338 -2.28 -25.53 -4.77
C ARG A 338 -2.20 -26.78 -5.63
N HIS A 339 -1.68 -27.87 -5.08
CA HIS A 339 -1.72 -29.16 -5.74
C HIS A 339 -3.15 -29.72 -5.72
N THR A 340 -3.66 -30.07 -6.89
CA THR A 340 -5.07 -30.47 -7.09
C THR A 340 -5.44 -31.85 -6.52
N THR A 341 -4.47 -32.70 -6.19
CA THR A 341 -4.72 -34.07 -5.70
C THR A 341 -4.15 -34.29 -4.30
N THR A 342 -2.92 -33.85 -4.01
CA THR A 342 -2.31 -34.00 -2.68
C THR A 342 -2.81 -32.93 -1.71
N GLY A 343 -3.19 -31.76 -2.22
CA GLY A 343 -3.47 -30.61 -1.38
C GLY A 343 -2.21 -29.94 -0.81
N ASP A 344 -1.05 -30.13 -1.45
CA ASP A 344 0.13 -29.34 -1.12
C ASP A 344 -0.11 -27.87 -1.46
N THR A 345 0.34 -26.99 -0.57
CA THR A 345 0.20 -25.54 -0.71
C THR A 345 1.59 -24.92 -0.67
N ILE A 346 1.98 -24.27 -1.76
CA ILE A 346 3.32 -23.71 -1.95
C ILE A 346 3.18 -22.20 -2.17
N ILE A 347 4.05 -21.41 -1.55
CA ILE A 347 4.18 -19.98 -1.86
C ILE A 347 5.52 -19.78 -2.58
N SER A 348 5.47 -19.12 -3.72
CA SER A 348 6.65 -18.61 -4.42
C SER A 348 6.77 -17.11 -4.20
N LEU A 349 7.80 -16.66 -3.48
CA LEU A 349 8.09 -15.23 -3.33
C LEU A 349 8.86 -14.73 -4.54
N LEU A 350 8.57 -13.51 -4.98
CA LEU A 350 9.19 -12.89 -6.15
C LEU A 350 10.21 -11.82 -5.74
N LYS A 351 11.28 -11.67 -6.52
CA LYS A 351 12.26 -10.57 -6.37
C LYS A 351 12.59 -9.96 -7.72
N GLY A 352 12.92 -8.67 -7.73
CA GLY A 352 13.34 -7.95 -8.93
C GLY A 352 14.34 -6.84 -8.58
N PRO A 353 15.43 -6.65 -9.36
CA PRO A 353 16.54 -5.76 -9.02
C PRO A 353 16.26 -4.25 -9.19
N GLY A 354 15.00 -3.82 -9.21
CA GLY A 354 14.65 -2.40 -9.36
C GLY A 354 13.16 -2.16 -9.60
N ILE A 355 12.81 -0.88 -9.69
CA ILE A 355 11.44 -0.33 -9.79
C ILE A 355 10.63 -0.98 -10.92
N GLN A 356 11.20 -1.06 -12.13
CA GLN A 356 10.53 -1.63 -13.32
C GLN A 356 11.12 -2.98 -13.75
N ALA A 357 11.89 -3.63 -12.88
CA ALA A 357 12.56 -4.85 -13.26
C ALA A 357 11.61 -6.05 -13.20
N ALA A 358 11.55 -6.77 -14.31
CA ALA A 358 11.09 -8.13 -14.44
C ALA A 358 11.28 -8.97 -13.15
N PRO A 359 10.22 -9.57 -12.58
CA PRO A 359 10.36 -10.41 -11.40
C PRO A 359 11.05 -11.73 -11.73
N SER A 360 11.66 -12.33 -10.72
CA SER A 360 12.17 -13.70 -10.72
C SER A 360 11.72 -14.40 -9.45
N ILE A 361 11.53 -15.73 -9.49
CA ILE A 361 11.24 -16.49 -8.28
C ILE A 361 12.46 -16.43 -7.35
N ALA A 362 12.27 -15.86 -6.17
CA ALA A 362 13.29 -15.76 -5.13
C ALA A 362 13.41 -17.09 -4.37
N SER A 363 12.27 -17.66 -4.00
CA SER A 363 12.12 -18.90 -3.26
C SER A 363 10.76 -19.53 -3.56
N SER A 364 10.65 -20.83 -3.34
CA SER A 364 9.38 -21.56 -3.37
C SER A 364 9.34 -22.50 -2.17
N THR A 365 8.36 -22.33 -1.29
CA THR A 365 8.28 -23.04 -0.02
C THR A 365 6.98 -23.82 0.07
N LEU A 366 7.06 -25.11 0.36
CA LEU A 366 5.89 -25.89 0.81
C LEU A 366 5.48 -25.39 2.19
N VAL A 367 4.35 -24.69 2.24
CA VAL A 367 3.82 -24.09 3.47
C VAL A 367 3.10 -25.15 4.31
N THR A 368 2.27 -25.97 3.65
CA THR A 368 1.43 -26.97 4.31
C THR A 368 0.81 -27.93 3.30
N THR A 369 0.28 -29.06 3.78
CA THR A 369 -0.59 -29.96 3.02
C THR A 369 -1.95 -30.02 3.69
N VAL A 370 -2.98 -29.49 3.03
CA VAL A 370 -4.37 -29.47 3.54
C VAL A 370 -5.22 -30.39 2.66
N PRO A 371 -6.11 -31.24 3.18
CA PRO A 371 -6.92 -32.15 2.35
C PRO A 371 -7.73 -31.42 1.26
N THR A 372 -8.02 -32.09 0.15
CA THR A 372 -8.75 -31.52 -1.00
C THR A 372 -10.23 -31.23 -0.74
N SER A 373 -10.78 -31.70 0.39
CA SER A 373 -12.08 -31.21 0.90
C SER A 373 -12.04 -29.74 1.28
N TRP A 374 -10.84 -29.19 1.47
CA TRP A 374 -10.58 -27.77 1.65
C TRP A 374 -10.06 -27.15 0.36
N SER A 375 -10.56 -25.95 0.08
CA SER A 375 -10.10 -25.07 -0.99
C SER A 375 -9.55 -23.78 -0.41
N ILE A 376 -8.60 -23.17 -1.10
CA ILE A 376 -8.22 -21.77 -0.85
C ILE A 376 -9.34 -20.94 -1.47
N ALA A 377 -10.05 -20.19 -0.64
CA ALA A 377 -11.20 -19.41 -1.04
C ALA A 377 -10.78 -18.05 -1.62
N THR A 378 -9.83 -17.39 -0.94
CA THR A 378 -9.21 -16.13 -1.36
C THR A 378 -8.00 -15.85 -0.47
N SER A 379 -7.26 -14.80 -0.79
CA SER A 379 -6.21 -14.20 0.02
C SER A 379 -6.51 -12.72 0.28
N GLY A 380 -5.91 -12.15 1.32
CA GLY A 380 -6.00 -10.73 1.67
C GLY A 380 -5.38 -10.49 3.04
N ASP A 381 -5.05 -9.25 3.38
CA ASP A 381 -4.53 -8.91 4.71
C ASP A 381 -5.65 -8.94 5.75
N PHE A 382 -5.98 -10.10 6.30
CA PHE A 382 -7.13 -10.26 7.21
C PHE A 382 -6.83 -9.74 8.62
N ASN A 383 -5.55 -9.58 8.96
CA ASN A 383 -5.10 -9.24 10.30
C ASN A 383 -4.57 -7.79 10.42
N GLY A 384 -4.42 -7.09 9.30
CA GLY A 384 -4.06 -5.68 9.18
C GLY A 384 -2.57 -5.39 9.36
N ASP A 385 -1.68 -6.38 9.16
CA ASP A 385 -0.22 -6.25 9.30
C ASP A 385 0.50 -5.88 8.01
N GLY A 386 -0.24 -5.63 6.93
CA GLY A 386 0.27 -5.29 5.62
C GLY A 386 0.74 -6.49 4.81
N LYS A 387 0.46 -7.73 5.25
CA LYS A 387 0.80 -8.97 4.54
C LYS A 387 -0.47 -9.76 4.21
N ALA A 388 -0.43 -10.47 3.09
CA ALA A 388 -1.52 -11.31 2.64
C ALA A 388 -1.61 -12.59 3.48
N ASP A 389 -2.80 -12.85 3.98
CA ASP A 389 -3.20 -14.08 4.65
C ASP A 389 -3.99 -14.99 3.69
N ILE A 390 -4.27 -16.23 4.12
CA ILE A 390 -4.98 -17.23 3.30
C ILE A 390 -6.30 -17.62 3.98
N LEU A 391 -7.43 -17.44 3.28
CA LEU A 391 -8.73 -17.93 3.72
C LEU A 391 -9.02 -19.31 3.12
N TRP A 392 -9.20 -20.30 3.97
CA TRP A 392 -9.58 -21.65 3.63
C TRP A 392 -11.07 -21.88 3.78
N ARG A 393 -11.62 -22.72 2.90
CA ARG A 393 -13.02 -23.13 2.93
C ARG A 393 -13.15 -24.64 2.81
N ASN A 394 -13.81 -25.26 3.78
CA ASN A 394 -14.19 -26.67 3.72
C ASN A 394 -15.49 -26.84 2.94
N ASN A 395 -15.40 -27.46 1.78
CA ASN A 395 -16.52 -27.61 0.84
C ASN A 395 -17.59 -28.58 1.33
N SER A 396 -17.30 -29.40 2.34
CA SER A 396 -18.23 -30.38 2.90
C SER A 396 -18.92 -29.88 4.17
N THR A 397 -18.18 -29.24 5.09
CA THR A 397 -18.70 -28.89 6.42
C THR A 397 -19.28 -27.49 6.49
N GLY A 398 -18.75 -26.55 5.73
CA GLY A 398 -19.08 -25.15 5.94
C GLY A 398 -17.99 -24.32 6.61
N ASP A 399 -16.92 -24.96 7.10
CA ASP A 399 -15.90 -24.24 7.86
C ASP A 399 -15.12 -23.26 7.00
N ALA A 400 -14.86 -22.08 7.57
CA ALA A 400 -14.01 -21.03 7.04
C ALA A 400 -12.88 -20.76 8.03
N VAL A 401 -11.63 -20.95 7.60
CA VAL A 401 -10.44 -20.87 8.47
C VAL A 401 -9.43 -19.90 7.86
N SER A 402 -8.99 -18.90 8.61
CA SER A 402 -7.90 -18.01 8.20
C SER A 402 -6.56 -18.57 8.66
N PHE A 403 -5.59 -18.63 7.75
CA PHE A 403 -4.18 -18.80 8.08
C PHE A 403 -3.52 -17.43 8.01
N LEU A 404 -3.12 -16.93 9.16
CA LEU A 404 -2.31 -15.73 9.27
C LEU A 404 -0.88 -16.05 8.85
N MET A 405 -0.32 -15.24 7.96
CA MET A 405 0.94 -15.50 7.29
C MET A 405 2.00 -14.46 7.69
N ASN A 406 3.26 -14.88 7.69
CA ASN A 406 4.40 -13.97 7.71
C ASN A 406 5.47 -14.54 6.77
N GLY A 407 5.54 -13.98 5.57
CA GLY A 407 6.20 -14.62 4.42
C GLY A 407 5.58 -15.99 4.15
N THR A 408 6.42 -17.02 4.06
CA THR A 408 5.97 -18.39 3.80
C THR A 408 5.62 -19.19 5.06
N SER A 409 5.50 -18.55 6.23
CA SER A 409 5.23 -19.21 7.51
C SER A 409 3.80 -18.94 7.98
N ILE A 410 3.08 -19.99 8.41
CA ILE A 410 1.79 -19.84 9.09
C ILE A 410 2.08 -19.46 10.54
N THR A 411 1.71 -18.24 10.94
CA THR A 411 1.88 -17.75 12.32
C THR A 411 0.72 -18.21 13.20
N THR A 412 -0.48 -18.29 12.64
CA THR A 412 -1.70 -18.65 13.37
C THR A 412 -2.76 -19.21 12.41
N SER A 413 -3.56 -20.18 12.86
CA SER A 413 -4.70 -20.74 12.12
C SER A 413 -5.96 -20.61 12.96
N GLN A 414 -6.99 -19.91 12.45
CA GLN A 414 -8.19 -19.59 13.21
C GLN A 414 -9.48 -19.89 12.45
N LEU A 415 -10.40 -20.61 13.11
CA LEU A 415 -11.76 -20.82 12.61
C LEU A 415 -12.55 -19.52 12.75
N LEU A 416 -12.97 -18.96 11.62
CA LEU A 416 -13.83 -17.78 11.58
C LEU A 416 -15.31 -18.14 11.80
N GLY A 417 -15.70 -19.35 11.37
CA GLY A 417 -17.03 -19.90 11.59
C GLY A 417 -17.38 -21.03 10.64
N THR A 418 -18.52 -21.67 10.90
CA THR A 418 -19.11 -22.69 10.01
C THR A 418 -20.26 -22.04 9.24
N ILE A 419 -19.99 -21.66 7.99
CA ILE A 419 -20.93 -20.98 7.10
C ILE A 419 -21.57 -22.02 6.17
N PRO A 420 -22.90 -22.00 5.94
CA PRO A 420 -23.55 -22.95 5.05
C PRO A 420 -22.87 -23.03 3.67
N THR A 421 -22.72 -24.23 3.11
CA THR A 421 -22.01 -24.47 1.84
C THR A 421 -22.66 -23.82 0.63
N VAL A 422 -23.93 -23.41 0.74
CA VAL A 422 -24.60 -22.58 -0.27
C VAL A 422 -23.98 -21.18 -0.41
N TYR A 423 -23.29 -20.67 0.62
CA TYR A 423 -22.51 -19.45 0.54
C TYR A 423 -21.06 -19.76 0.16
N ALA A 424 -20.69 -19.31 -1.04
CA ALA A 424 -19.31 -19.29 -1.51
C ALA A 424 -18.67 -17.94 -1.14
N VAL A 425 -17.34 -17.94 -1.00
CA VAL A 425 -16.56 -16.69 -0.95
C VAL A 425 -16.47 -16.16 -2.37
N ALA A 426 -16.96 -14.95 -2.60
CA ALA A 426 -16.90 -14.27 -3.88
C ALA A 426 -15.66 -13.36 -4.01
N GLY A 427 -15.01 -13.04 -2.88
CA GLY A 427 -13.71 -12.39 -2.82
C GLY A 427 -13.44 -11.76 -1.45
N ALA A 428 -12.34 -11.02 -1.35
CA ALA A 428 -11.97 -10.25 -0.18
C ALA A 428 -11.47 -8.85 -0.57
N GLY A 429 -11.62 -7.90 0.35
CA GLY A 429 -11.15 -6.52 0.21
C GLY A 429 -11.56 -5.69 1.43
N ASP A 430 -10.86 -4.61 1.73
CA ASP A 430 -11.12 -3.74 2.89
C ASP A 430 -12.36 -2.87 2.66
N PHE A 431 -13.56 -3.36 3.01
CA PHE A 431 -14.80 -2.63 2.71
C PHE A 431 -15.03 -1.45 3.67
N ASN A 432 -14.48 -1.51 4.89
CA ASN A 432 -14.73 -0.53 5.94
C ASN A 432 -13.60 0.50 6.11
N GLY A 433 -12.44 0.30 5.49
CA GLY A 433 -11.27 1.17 5.51
C GLY A 433 -10.44 1.04 6.79
N ASP A 434 -10.56 -0.07 7.54
CA ASP A 434 -9.81 -0.29 8.78
C ASP A 434 -8.40 -0.89 8.55
N GLY A 435 -8.06 -1.13 7.29
CA GLY A 435 -6.80 -1.71 6.85
C GLY A 435 -6.79 -3.23 6.81
N ARG A 436 -7.90 -3.91 7.14
CA ARG A 436 -8.04 -5.36 7.02
C ARG A 436 -8.92 -5.69 5.81
N SER A 437 -8.58 -6.75 5.11
CA SER A 437 -9.46 -7.35 4.14
C SER A 437 -10.68 -7.96 4.83
N ASP A 438 -11.86 -7.62 4.35
CA ASP A 438 -13.13 -8.21 4.74
C ASP A 438 -13.54 -9.31 3.75
N ILE A 439 -14.59 -10.09 4.07
CA ILE A 439 -15.02 -11.22 3.24
C ILE A 439 -16.36 -10.93 2.57
N LEU A 440 -16.40 -11.07 1.24
CA LEU A 440 -17.64 -11.03 0.46
C LEU A 440 -18.16 -12.46 0.21
N TRP A 441 -19.34 -12.76 0.71
CA TRP A 441 -20.05 -14.02 0.52
C TRP A 441 -21.16 -13.89 -0.52
N ARG A 442 -21.37 -14.94 -1.31
CA ARG A 442 -22.47 -15.03 -2.27
C ARG A 442 -23.19 -16.36 -2.14
N ASN A 443 -24.51 -16.29 -1.93
CA ASN A 443 -25.37 -17.46 -1.97
C ASN A 443 -25.53 -17.92 -3.42
N THR A 444 -25.10 -19.14 -3.70
CA THR A 444 -25.10 -19.72 -5.05
C THR A 444 -26.49 -20.06 -5.58
N SER A 445 -27.51 -20.08 -4.71
CA SER A 445 -28.90 -20.38 -5.08
C SER A 445 -29.78 -19.12 -5.18
N THR A 446 -29.66 -18.20 -4.23
CA THR A 446 -30.53 -17.00 -4.16
C THR A 446 -29.86 -15.75 -4.73
N GLY A 447 -28.53 -15.70 -4.74
CA GLY A 447 -27.78 -14.50 -5.07
C GLY A 447 -27.66 -13.49 -3.92
N ASP A 448 -28.07 -13.86 -2.70
CA ASP A 448 -27.82 -13.08 -1.49
C ASP A 448 -26.32 -12.80 -1.36
N THR A 449 -25.99 -11.52 -1.18
CA THR A 449 -24.62 -11.02 -1.12
C THR A 449 -24.40 -10.39 0.25
N ILE A 450 -23.48 -10.97 1.02
CA ILE A 450 -23.20 -10.61 2.40
C ILE A 450 -21.75 -10.16 2.52
N ILE A 451 -21.50 -9.07 3.22
CA ILE A 451 -20.15 -8.68 3.64
C ILE A 451 -19.98 -9.01 5.12
N SER A 452 -18.93 -9.76 5.43
CA SER A 452 -18.47 -9.99 6.80
C SER A 452 -17.25 -9.13 7.07
N THR A 453 -17.39 -8.15 7.96
CA THR A 453 -16.24 -7.34 8.39
C THR A 453 -15.40 -8.10 9.40
N LEU A 454 -14.08 -8.01 9.30
CA LEU A 454 -13.15 -8.68 10.21
C LEU A 454 -12.65 -7.73 11.30
N ALA A 455 -12.21 -8.30 12.42
CA ALA A 455 -11.55 -7.58 13.50
C ALA A 455 -10.54 -8.47 14.22
N GLY A 456 -9.67 -7.84 15.02
CA GLY A 456 -8.72 -8.53 15.88
C GLY A 456 -7.41 -7.77 16.02
N SER A 457 -6.31 -8.52 16.00
CA SER A 457 -4.92 -8.04 16.02
C SER A 457 -4.11 -8.75 14.90
N PRO A 458 -2.84 -8.42 14.66
CA PRO A 458 -2.00 -9.19 13.74
C PRO A 458 -1.72 -10.64 14.13
N THR A 459 -2.09 -11.04 15.34
CA THR A 459 -2.00 -12.45 15.78
C THR A 459 -3.38 -13.09 15.94
N SER A 460 -4.47 -12.37 15.65
CA SER A 460 -5.82 -12.92 15.75
C SER A 460 -6.84 -12.21 14.86
N VAL A 461 -7.74 -12.96 14.28
CA VAL A 461 -8.79 -12.51 13.40
C VAL A 461 -10.11 -13.21 13.76
N SER A 462 -11.19 -12.44 13.69
CA SER A 462 -12.55 -12.92 13.91
C SER A 462 -13.52 -12.14 13.05
N ILE A 463 -14.70 -12.73 12.77
CA ILE A 463 -15.79 -11.98 12.12
C ILE A 463 -16.39 -11.04 13.17
N ALA A 464 -16.30 -9.73 12.91
CA ALA A 464 -16.89 -8.71 13.76
C ALA A 464 -18.41 -8.57 13.51
N SER A 465 -18.81 -8.55 12.25
CA SER A 465 -20.20 -8.45 11.84
C SER A 465 -20.43 -9.08 10.47
N SER A 466 -21.67 -9.47 10.16
CA SER A 466 -22.07 -9.94 8.84
C SER A 466 -23.35 -9.24 8.43
N THR A 467 -23.33 -8.56 7.28
CA THR A 467 -24.44 -7.74 6.78
C THR A 467 -24.89 -8.21 5.41
N LEU A 468 -26.19 -8.49 5.25
CA LEU A 468 -26.79 -8.67 3.91
C LEU A 468 -26.82 -7.33 3.20
N VAL A 469 -26.00 -7.19 2.16
CA VAL A 469 -25.87 -5.95 1.38
C VAL A 469 -26.99 -5.84 0.36
N THR A 470 -27.25 -6.93 -0.37
CA THR A 470 -28.27 -7.00 -1.42
C THR A 470 -28.50 -8.45 -1.88
N THR A 471 -29.53 -8.67 -2.70
CA THR A 471 -29.78 -9.94 -3.39
C THR A 471 -29.77 -9.68 -4.89
N ILE A 472 -28.79 -10.23 -5.60
CA ILE A 472 -28.62 -10.03 -7.05
C ILE A 472 -28.75 -11.39 -7.75
N PRO A 473 -29.58 -11.54 -8.80
CA PRO A 473 -29.78 -12.81 -9.49
C PRO A 473 -28.47 -13.53 -9.84
N THR A 474 -28.49 -14.86 -9.81
CA THR A 474 -27.31 -15.72 -10.05
C THR A 474 -26.78 -15.64 -11.49
N THR A 475 -27.51 -15.01 -12.41
CA THR A 475 -26.99 -14.60 -13.73
C THR A 475 -25.92 -13.52 -13.65
N TRP A 476 -25.75 -12.89 -12.48
CA TRP A 476 -24.65 -12.00 -12.19
C TRP A 476 -23.59 -12.71 -11.36
N THR A 477 -22.32 -12.47 -11.67
CA THR A 477 -21.17 -12.90 -10.86
C THR A 477 -20.38 -11.70 -10.40
N VAL A 478 -19.65 -11.85 -9.30
CA VAL A 478 -18.64 -10.87 -8.89
C VAL A 478 -17.49 -11.01 -9.87
N GLY A 479 -17.28 -9.97 -10.66
CA GLY A 479 -16.20 -9.91 -11.63
C GLY A 479 -14.87 -9.47 -11.02
N GLY A 480 -14.90 -8.71 -9.92
CA GLY A 480 -13.71 -8.28 -9.20
C GLY A 480 -14.04 -7.42 -7.99
N ILE A 481 -13.05 -7.28 -7.12
CA ILE A 481 -13.05 -6.41 -5.94
C ILE A 481 -11.80 -5.54 -6.04
N GLY A 482 -11.93 -4.26 -5.72
CA GLY A 482 -10.84 -3.28 -5.75
C GLY A 482 -11.38 -1.89 -5.44
N ASP A 483 -10.53 -0.96 -5.04
CA ASP A 483 -10.92 0.43 -4.79
C ASP A 483 -11.01 1.19 -6.13
N PHE A 484 -12.22 1.38 -6.68
CA PHE A 484 -12.39 2.05 -7.98
C PHE A 484 -12.43 3.57 -7.85
N ASN A 485 -12.62 4.10 -6.63
CA ASN A 485 -12.83 5.52 -6.37
C ASN A 485 -11.77 6.16 -5.45
N GLY A 486 -10.67 5.46 -5.17
CA GLY A 486 -9.54 5.91 -4.36
C GLY A 486 -9.94 6.33 -2.95
N ASP A 487 -11.04 5.82 -2.39
CA ASP A 487 -11.47 6.24 -1.06
C ASP A 487 -10.82 5.42 0.07
N GLY A 488 -9.97 4.45 -0.29
CA GLY A 488 -9.31 3.51 0.60
C GLY A 488 -10.16 2.30 0.95
N LYS A 489 -11.34 2.15 0.33
CA LYS A 489 -12.25 1.01 0.55
C LYS A 489 -12.46 0.22 -0.71
N ALA A 490 -12.69 -1.08 -0.53
CA ALA A 490 -12.98 -1.98 -1.61
C ALA A 490 -14.40 -1.76 -2.17
N ASP A 491 -14.49 -1.71 -3.49
CA ASP A 491 -15.73 -1.67 -4.27
C ASP A 491 -15.96 -3.01 -5.00
N ILE A 492 -17.12 -3.16 -5.65
CA ILE A 492 -17.50 -4.43 -6.30
C ILE A 492 -17.85 -4.21 -7.78
N VAL A 493 -17.20 -4.96 -8.67
CA VAL A 493 -17.63 -5.08 -10.08
C VAL A 493 -18.48 -6.33 -10.23
N TRP A 494 -19.66 -6.14 -10.81
CA TRP A 494 -20.60 -7.19 -11.19
C TRP A 494 -20.58 -7.40 -12.69
N ARG A 495 -20.71 -8.66 -13.10
CA ARG A 495 -20.87 -9.02 -14.50
C ARG A 495 -22.06 -9.93 -14.73
N ASN A 496 -22.92 -9.55 -15.67
CA ASN A 496 -23.99 -10.42 -16.13
C ASN A 496 -23.45 -11.42 -17.16
N THR A 497 -23.56 -12.71 -16.85
CA THR A 497 -23.03 -13.79 -17.68
C THR A 497 -23.88 -14.09 -18.92
N THR A 498 -25.07 -13.50 -19.03
CA THR A 498 -25.99 -13.68 -20.15
C THR A 498 -26.02 -12.48 -21.08
N THR A 499 -26.00 -11.26 -20.54
CA THR A 499 -26.08 -10.02 -21.34
C THR A 499 -24.72 -9.41 -21.62
N GLY A 500 -23.72 -9.68 -20.79
CA GLY A 500 -22.41 -9.01 -20.84
C GLY A 500 -22.40 -7.65 -20.13
N ASP A 501 -23.49 -7.25 -19.47
CA ASP A 501 -23.55 -6.02 -18.69
C ASP A 501 -22.54 -6.03 -17.55
N VAL A 502 -21.93 -4.88 -17.29
CA VAL A 502 -20.93 -4.65 -16.25
C VAL A 502 -21.43 -3.51 -15.37
N VAL A 503 -21.56 -3.77 -14.07
CA VAL A 503 -22.06 -2.80 -13.10
C VAL A 503 -21.01 -2.64 -11.99
N VAL A 504 -20.71 -1.41 -11.60
CA VAL A 504 -19.84 -1.12 -10.45
C VAL A 504 -20.71 -0.66 -9.29
N PHE A 505 -20.51 -1.27 -8.13
CA PHE A 505 -21.01 -0.78 -6.85
C PHE A 505 -19.88 -0.08 -6.14
N LEU A 506 -20.01 1.25 -5.96
CA LEU A 506 -19.15 1.96 -5.02
C LEU A 506 -19.71 1.73 -3.62
N MET A 507 -18.85 1.32 -2.70
CA MET A 507 -19.19 0.88 -1.36
C MET A 507 -18.79 1.93 -0.32
N ASN A 508 -19.44 1.89 0.84
CA ASN A 508 -19.00 2.63 2.02
C ASN A 508 -19.29 1.75 3.24
N GLY A 509 -18.29 0.98 3.67
CA GLY A 509 -18.53 -0.13 4.59
C GLY A 509 -19.41 -1.18 3.93
N THR A 510 -20.38 -1.70 4.68
CA THR A 510 -21.34 -2.71 4.18
C THR A 510 -22.52 -2.12 3.41
N THR A 511 -22.46 -0.84 3.03
CA THR A 511 -23.54 -0.15 2.30
C THR A 511 -23.15 0.19 0.86
N ILE A 512 -24.10 0.06 -0.07
CA ILE A 512 -23.91 0.48 -1.47
C ILE A 512 -24.10 2.00 -1.52
N ALA A 513 -23.01 2.74 -1.72
CA ALA A 513 -23.03 4.18 -1.90
C ALA A 513 -23.57 4.58 -3.28
N SER A 514 -23.20 3.83 -4.33
CA SER A 514 -23.75 3.98 -5.67
C SER A 514 -23.71 2.67 -6.46
N SER A 515 -24.57 2.55 -7.47
CA SER A 515 -24.66 1.40 -8.38
C SER A 515 -24.84 1.90 -9.80
N VAL A 516 -23.88 1.60 -10.68
CA VAL A 516 -23.81 2.20 -12.03
C VAL A 516 -23.49 1.14 -13.07
N LEU A 517 -24.29 1.08 -14.13
CA LEU A 517 -23.97 0.31 -15.34
C LEU A 517 -22.83 1.03 -16.08
N VAL A 518 -21.65 0.42 -16.13
CA VAL A 518 -20.45 1.02 -16.73
C VAL A 518 -20.24 0.59 -18.18
N GLY A 519 -20.89 -0.49 -18.62
CA GLY A 519 -20.87 -0.89 -20.01
C GLY A 519 -21.54 -2.24 -20.28
N ASN A 520 -21.67 -2.55 -21.56
CA ASN A 520 -22.03 -3.88 -22.05
C ASN A 520 -20.83 -4.44 -22.83
N VAL A 521 -20.18 -5.47 -22.28
CA VAL A 521 -18.97 -6.07 -22.86
C VAL A 521 -19.31 -7.45 -23.42
N PRO A 522 -19.10 -7.72 -24.72
CA PRO A 522 -19.47 -8.98 -25.35
C PRO A 522 -18.95 -10.21 -24.58
N LEU A 523 -19.74 -11.28 -24.57
CA LEU A 523 -19.44 -12.51 -23.80
C LEU A 523 -18.14 -13.23 -24.23
N ALA A 524 -17.59 -12.91 -25.41
CA ALA A 524 -16.29 -13.41 -25.84
C ALA A 524 -15.13 -12.85 -25.00
N TRP A 525 -15.34 -11.73 -24.32
CA TRP A 525 -14.40 -11.19 -23.35
C TRP A 525 -14.73 -11.73 -21.96
N THR A 526 -13.74 -12.09 -21.16
CA THR A 526 -13.85 -12.38 -19.73
C THR A 526 -13.20 -11.23 -18.94
N LEU A 527 -13.72 -10.92 -17.76
CA LEU A 527 -13.03 -10.03 -16.84
C LEU A 527 -12.01 -10.92 -16.11
N ALA A 528 -10.73 -10.70 -16.39
CA ALA A 528 -9.64 -11.56 -15.96
C ALA A 528 -9.06 -11.15 -14.60
N GLY A 529 -9.23 -9.89 -14.21
CA GLY A 529 -8.83 -9.40 -12.90
C GLY A 529 -9.01 -7.89 -12.77
N THR A 530 -8.70 -7.40 -11.57
CA THR A 530 -8.72 -6.00 -11.19
C THR A 530 -7.36 -5.62 -10.60
N GLY A 531 -6.93 -4.39 -10.80
CA GLY A 531 -5.66 -3.87 -10.29
C GLY A 531 -5.35 -2.50 -10.90
N ASP A 532 -4.51 -1.71 -10.24
CA ASP A 532 -4.13 -0.37 -10.73
C ASP A 532 -3.10 -0.47 -11.85
N PHE A 533 -3.53 -0.46 -13.12
CA PHE A 533 -2.63 -0.65 -14.26
C PHE A 533 -1.95 0.65 -14.71
N ASN A 534 -2.49 1.82 -14.35
CA ASN A 534 -1.95 3.12 -14.76
C ASN A 534 -1.12 3.82 -13.66
N GLY A 535 -1.19 3.37 -12.42
CA GLY A 535 -0.52 3.92 -11.24
C GLY A 535 -1.28 5.07 -10.59
N ASP A 536 -2.59 5.18 -10.80
CA ASP A 536 -3.45 6.22 -10.22
C ASP A 536 -4.15 5.75 -8.94
N GLY A 537 -3.71 4.66 -8.32
CA GLY A 537 -4.27 4.08 -7.09
C GLY A 537 -5.71 3.61 -7.16
N LYS A 538 -6.40 3.74 -8.29
CA LYS A 538 -7.69 3.11 -8.49
C LYS A 538 -7.49 1.79 -9.20
N ALA A 539 -8.30 0.81 -8.81
CA ALA A 539 -8.37 -0.45 -9.53
C ALA A 539 -8.92 -0.21 -10.94
N ASP A 540 -8.29 -0.81 -11.94
CA ASP A 540 -8.79 -0.88 -13.32
C ASP A 540 -9.32 -2.29 -13.64
N LEU A 541 -9.89 -2.46 -14.83
CA LEU A 541 -10.46 -3.74 -15.29
C LEU A 541 -9.61 -4.37 -16.39
N LEU A 542 -9.06 -5.57 -16.14
CA LEU A 542 -8.35 -6.36 -17.15
C LEU A 542 -9.32 -7.32 -17.86
N TRP A 543 -9.43 -7.18 -19.18
CA TRP A 543 -10.27 -8.00 -20.04
C TRP A 543 -9.45 -8.95 -20.90
N ARG A 544 -9.98 -10.15 -21.14
CA ARG A 544 -9.38 -11.18 -21.99
C ARG A 544 -10.36 -11.71 -23.01
N ASN A 545 -10.06 -11.60 -24.30
CA ASN A 545 -10.90 -12.17 -25.36
C ASN A 545 -10.55 -13.64 -25.63
N GLY A 546 -11.43 -14.56 -25.25
CA GLY A 546 -11.23 -16.00 -25.39
C GLY A 546 -11.19 -16.51 -26.83
N THR A 547 -11.56 -15.69 -27.83
CA THR A 547 -11.54 -16.06 -29.25
C THR A 547 -10.34 -15.46 -29.98
N SER A 548 -10.10 -14.15 -29.86
CA SER A 548 -9.06 -13.46 -30.62
C SER A 548 -7.68 -13.52 -29.98
N GLY A 549 -7.60 -13.75 -28.68
CA GLY A 549 -6.34 -13.60 -27.95
C GLY A 549 -6.13 -12.19 -27.38
N ASP A 550 -6.99 -11.22 -27.68
CA ASP A 550 -6.81 -9.84 -27.23
C ASP A 550 -6.87 -9.71 -25.71
N VAL A 551 -6.12 -8.74 -25.21
CA VAL A 551 -6.03 -8.33 -23.82
C VAL A 551 -6.24 -6.83 -23.77
N ALA A 552 -7.20 -6.37 -22.95
CA ALA A 552 -7.54 -4.96 -22.83
C ALA A 552 -7.56 -4.52 -21.37
N VAL A 553 -7.22 -3.27 -21.11
CA VAL A 553 -7.41 -2.62 -19.80
C VAL A 553 -8.43 -1.50 -19.98
N SER A 554 -9.47 -1.47 -19.15
CA SER A 554 -10.34 -0.30 -19.01
C SER A 554 -9.94 0.46 -17.76
N PHE A 555 -9.45 1.69 -17.96
CA PHE A 555 -9.04 2.56 -16.89
C PHE A 555 -10.26 3.17 -16.21
N MET A 556 -10.37 2.99 -14.91
CA MET A 556 -11.56 3.38 -14.15
C MET A 556 -11.34 4.71 -13.44
N ASN A 557 -12.42 5.45 -13.22
CA ASN A 557 -12.43 6.60 -12.32
C ASN A 557 -13.77 6.62 -11.59
N GLY A 558 -13.79 5.99 -10.42
CA GLY A 558 -15.02 5.56 -9.77
C GLY A 558 -15.78 4.59 -10.66
N ALA A 559 -17.10 4.77 -10.74
CA ALA A 559 -17.97 3.95 -11.56
C ALA A 559 -18.07 4.42 -13.03
N ALA A 560 -16.97 4.89 -13.61
CA ALA A 560 -16.89 5.31 -15.01
C ALA A 560 -15.61 4.79 -15.67
N ILE A 561 -15.71 4.40 -16.95
CA ILE A 561 -14.53 4.06 -17.77
C ILE A 561 -13.98 5.37 -18.34
N ALA A 562 -12.78 5.76 -17.91
CA ALA A 562 -12.08 6.94 -18.42
C ALA A 562 -11.57 6.69 -19.85
N SER A 563 -10.97 5.52 -20.09
CA SER A 563 -10.60 5.04 -21.43
C SER A 563 -10.33 3.53 -21.42
N THR A 564 -10.20 2.93 -22.60
CA THR A 564 -9.84 1.51 -22.75
C THR A 564 -8.71 1.36 -23.75
N ALA A 565 -7.70 0.53 -23.42
CA ALA A 565 -6.57 0.23 -24.30
C ALA A 565 -6.47 -1.28 -24.54
N ILE A 566 -6.18 -1.69 -25.79
CA ILE A 566 -5.73 -3.05 -26.10
C ILE A 566 -4.23 -3.09 -25.83
N ILE A 567 -3.83 -3.86 -24.81
CA ILE A 567 -2.45 -3.87 -24.31
C ILE A 567 -1.62 -5.03 -24.87
N GLY A 568 -2.27 -5.99 -25.55
CA GLY A 568 -1.60 -7.11 -26.19
C GLY A 568 -2.57 -8.09 -26.87
N ASN A 569 -2.00 -8.99 -27.68
CA ASN A 569 -2.68 -10.16 -28.24
C ASN A 569 -1.87 -11.40 -27.83
N ILE A 570 -2.40 -12.18 -26.91
CA ILE A 570 -1.75 -13.35 -26.31
C ILE A 570 -2.51 -14.61 -26.76
N PRO A 571 -1.82 -15.67 -27.21
CA PRO A 571 -2.49 -16.89 -27.65
C PRO A 571 -3.47 -17.44 -26.60
N THR A 572 -4.60 -17.96 -27.04
CA THR A 572 -5.66 -18.48 -26.16
C THR A 572 -5.25 -19.73 -25.38
N THR A 573 -4.09 -20.31 -25.68
CA THR A 573 -3.44 -21.35 -24.87
C THR A 573 -2.90 -20.83 -23.54
N TRP A 574 -2.77 -19.51 -23.39
CA TRP A 574 -2.39 -18.83 -22.17
C TRP A 574 -3.61 -18.18 -21.50
N SER A 575 -3.72 -18.37 -20.20
CA SER A 575 -4.70 -17.72 -19.32
C SER A 575 -4.01 -16.76 -18.38
N VAL A 576 -4.75 -15.74 -17.92
CA VAL A 576 -4.36 -14.93 -16.77
C VAL A 576 -4.53 -15.81 -15.53
N ALA A 577 -3.42 -16.06 -14.83
CA ALA A 577 -3.39 -16.78 -13.57
C ALA A 577 -3.50 -15.84 -12.37
N GLU A 578 -3.04 -14.60 -12.51
CA GLU A 578 -3.07 -13.58 -11.46
C GLU A 578 -2.93 -12.17 -12.04
N VAL A 579 -3.59 -11.21 -11.39
CA VAL A 579 -3.28 -9.78 -11.48
C VAL A 579 -2.76 -9.35 -10.12
N GLY A 580 -1.57 -8.78 -10.10
CA GLY A 580 -0.82 -8.45 -8.88
C GLY A 580 0.32 -7.46 -9.18
N HIS A 581 0.99 -6.98 -8.13
CA HIS A 581 2.13 -6.07 -8.24
C HIS A 581 3.41 -6.88 -8.42
N PHE A 582 3.94 -6.94 -9.64
CA PHE A 582 5.14 -7.73 -9.92
C PHE A 582 6.42 -6.88 -10.03
N SER A 583 6.30 -5.59 -9.74
CA SER A 583 7.33 -4.56 -9.82
C SER A 583 7.11 -3.51 -8.72
N ASN A 584 8.13 -2.71 -8.44
CA ASN A 584 8.05 -1.59 -7.50
C ASN A 584 7.71 -0.28 -8.23
N ASP A 585 6.92 -0.32 -9.30
CA ASP A 585 6.49 0.88 -10.04
C ASP A 585 5.07 1.34 -9.67
N GLY A 586 4.47 0.72 -8.65
CA GLY A 586 3.12 1.00 -8.20
C GLY A 586 2.02 0.44 -9.12
N LYS A 587 2.39 -0.22 -10.23
CA LYS A 587 1.42 -0.69 -11.23
C LYS A 587 1.17 -2.19 -11.11
N ALA A 588 -0.03 -2.59 -11.52
CA ALA A 588 -0.41 -3.98 -11.68
C ALA A 588 0.26 -4.57 -12.92
N GLY A 589 0.71 -5.81 -12.75
CA GLY A 589 1.16 -6.70 -13.82
C GLY A 589 0.26 -7.92 -13.94
N ILE A 590 0.66 -8.83 -14.83
CA ILE A 590 -0.14 -10.00 -15.20
C ILE A 590 0.74 -11.26 -15.14
N LEU A 591 0.32 -12.24 -14.35
CA LEU A 591 0.88 -13.59 -14.41
C LEU A 591 0.09 -14.39 -15.44
N TRP A 592 0.79 -14.85 -16.47
CA TRP A 592 0.28 -15.74 -17.50
C TRP A 592 0.68 -17.18 -17.20
N ARG A 593 -0.24 -18.11 -17.47
CA ARG A 593 0.02 -19.54 -17.39
C ARG A 593 -0.58 -20.27 -18.59
N ASP A 594 0.12 -21.28 -19.10
CA ASP A 594 -0.43 -22.19 -20.12
C ASP A 594 -0.73 -23.58 -19.57
N ALA A 595 -1.39 -24.41 -20.38
CA ALA A 595 -1.76 -25.78 -20.01
C ALA A 595 -0.55 -26.72 -19.83
N ALA A 596 0.62 -26.37 -20.37
CA ALA A 596 1.86 -27.11 -20.14
C ALA A 596 2.50 -26.76 -18.78
N GLY A 597 1.97 -25.77 -18.07
CA GLY A 597 2.47 -25.30 -16.77
C GLY A 597 3.51 -24.20 -16.87
N ASN A 598 3.72 -23.62 -18.05
CA ASN A 598 4.65 -22.52 -18.26
C ASN A 598 4.09 -21.23 -17.65
N ASN A 599 4.95 -20.43 -17.00
CA ASN A 599 4.53 -19.20 -16.32
C ASN A 599 5.36 -18.01 -16.78
N VAL A 600 4.67 -16.89 -17.05
CA VAL A 600 5.28 -15.64 -17.50
C VAL A 600 4.66 -14.48 -16.74
N ALA A 601 5.45 -13.66 -16.06
CA ALA A 601 4.98 -12.40 -15.49
C ALA A 601 5.22 -11.26 -16.49
N SER A 602 4.20 -10.45 -16.74
CA SER A 602 4.28 -9.27 -17.61
C SER A 602 4.02 -7.99 -16.84
N LEU A 603 4.86 -6.98 -17.07
CA LEU A 603 4.67 -5.64 -16.54
C LEU A 603 3.95 -4.78 -17.58
N THR A 604 3.21 -3.77 -17.12
CA THR A 604 2.47 -2.86 -17.99
C THR A 604 2.76 -1.41 -17.61
N ASN A 605 2.58 -0.48 -18.55
CA ASN A 605 2.52 0.94 -18.25
C ASN A 605 1.09 1.48 -18.38
N GLY A 606 0.09 0.61 -18.27
CA GLY A 606 -1.30 0.86 -18.58
C GLY A 606 -1.63 0.70 -20.07
N SER A 607 -0.84 1.29 -20.97
CA SER A 607 -1.19 1.32 -22.41
C SER A 607 -0.70 0.10 -23.19
N VAL A 608 0.40 -0.52 -22.75
CA VAL A 608 1.01 -1.70 -23.38
C VAL A 608 1.67 -2.59 -22.33
N ILE A 609 1.86 -3.86 -22.68
CA ILE A 609 2.82 -4.72 -21.97
C ILE A 609 4.24 -4.22 -22.28
N THR A 610 4.99 -3.83 -21.25
CA THR A 610 6.34 -3.24 -21.39
C THR A 610 7.44 -4.28 -21.32
N SER A 611 7.22 -5.36 -20.57
CA SER A 611 8.14 -6.50 -20.47
C SER A 611 7.40 -7.78 -20.09
N SER A 612 7.98 -8.92 -20.45
CA SER A 612 7.49 -10.24 -20.07
C SER A 612 8.67 -11.12 -19.67
N THR A 613 8.51 -11.84 -18.56
CA THR A 613 9.60 -12.59 -17.92
C THR A 613 9.19 -14.01 -17.66
N TRP A 614 9.99 -14.94 -18.14
CA TRP A 614 9.80 -16.35 -17.87
C TRP A 614 10.07 -16.67 -16.40
N LEU A 615 9.07 -17.23 -15.71
CA LEU A 615 9.18 -17.62 -14.30
C LEU A 615 9.40 -19.12 -14.10
N GLY A 616 9.40 -19.91 -15.18
CA GLY A 616 9.59 -21.35 -15.11
C GLY A 616 8.35 -22.15 -15.46
N ASN A 617 8.54 -23.47 -15.50
CA ASN A 617 7.47 -24.43 -15.66
C ASN A 617 7.12 -25.02 -14.29
N VAL A 618 5.86 -24.92 -13.90
CA VAL A 618 5.29 -25.53 -12.71
C VAL A 618 4.22 -26.52 -13.19
N PRO A 619 4.31 -27.82 -12.87
CA PRO A 619 3.40 -28.83 -13.40
C PRO A 619 1.92 -28.45 -13.27
N ALA A 620 1.11 -28.82 -14.27
CA ALA A 620 -0.33 -28.51 -14.32
C ALA A 620 -1.14 -29.07 -13.13
N VAL A 621 -0.58 -30.02 -12.38
CA VAL A 621 -1.17 -30.52 -11.12
C VAL A 621 -1.15 -29.48 -10.00
N TYR A 622 -0.37 -28.40 -10.14
CA TYR A 622 -0.47 -27.21 -9.30
C TYR A 622 -1.28 -26.12 -10.02
N ALA A 623 -2.29 -25.60 -9.34
CA ALA A 623 -3.05 -24.43 -9.78
C ALA A 623 -2.53 -23.19 -9.05
N ALA A 624 -2.35 -22.07 -9.77
CA ALA A 624 -2.20 -20.77 -9.13
C ALA A 624 -3.54 -20.40 -8.49
N GLN A 625 -3.50 -19.72 -7.34
CA GLN A 625 -4.68 -19.30 -6.58
C GLN A 625 -4.84 -17.77 -6.60
N GLY A 626 -4.22 -17.12 -7.59
CA GLY A 626 -4.13 -15.67 -7.77
C GLY A 626 -5.44 -15.02 -8.19
N ALA A 627 -6.50 -15.20 -7.40
CA ALA A 627 -7.78 -14.50 -7.42
C ALA A 627 -8.15 -13.77 -8.73
N SER A 628 -8.27 -14.50 -9.84
CA SER A 628 -9.22 -14.09 -10.88
C SER A 628 -10.60 -14.33 -10.29
N GLY A 629 -11.42 -13.28 -10.17
CA GLY A 629 -12.84 -13.46 -9.87
C GLY A 629 -13.46 -14.29 -10.99
N ASN A 630 -13.62 -15.60 -10.74
CA ASN A 630 -14.63 -16.55 -11.24
C ASN A 630 -14.16 -17.99 -11.03
#